data_AF-A0A2L0BLT7-F1
#
_entry.id   AF-A0A2L0BLT7-F1
#
_cell.length_a   1.000
_cell.length_b   1.000
_cell.length_c   1.000
_cell.angle_alpha   90.00
_cell.angle_beta   90.00
_cell.angle_gamma   90.00
#
_symmetry.space_group_name_H-M   'P 1'
#
loop_
_entity.id
_entity.type
_entity.pdbx_description
1 polymer ?
#
loop_
_entity_poly.entity_id
_entity_poly.type
_entity_poly.pdbx_seq_one_letter_code
_entity_poly.pdbx_strand_id
1 'polypeptide(L)'
;GNKSITLYDIRAELNSRYKDLRTPFQSANPEELFDTLTKESPETFYIGKLVTCTVVGITRRKPQGEQLDSANPVRNDETGLWQCPFCLKNDFPELSDVWNHFDAGACPGTATGVKLRLDNGISGYIHIKNLSDKHVSNPEERVSIGQLIHCRITKIDVERFSVDCTSKSSDLADKNHEWRPPKDPYYDQEAEDKDVRLETDAKKIKQRQTYIKRVIVHPAFHNISYAEAEKCMANMDQGDLIIRPSSKGVDHLTITWKVADKIY
;
A
#
# COMPACT_ATOMS: atom_id res chain seq x y z
N GLY A 1 -63.76 33.96 -22.53
CA GLY A 1 -63.05 32.73 -22.13
C GLY A 1 -61.60 33.05 -21.86
N ASN A 2 -61.02 32.56 -20.76
CA ASN A 2 -59.65 32.86 -20.38
C ASN A 2 -58.67 32.14 -21.34
N LYS A 3 -58.07 32.89 -22.27
CA LYS A 3 -57.26 32.37 -23.39
C LYS A 3 -55.77 32.78 -23.29
N SER A 4 -55.32 33.19 -22.10
CA SER A 4 -53.96 33.68 -21.87
C SER A 4 -52.89 32.67 -22.33
N ILE A 5 -53.06 31.38 -22.02
CA ILE A 5 -52.13 30.30 -22.38
C ILE A 5 -52.05 30.14 -23.90
N THR A 6 -53.21 30.02 -24.57
CA THR A 6 -53.26 29.92 -26.04
C THR A 6 -52.62 31.13 -26.75
N LEU A 7 -52.75 32.34 -26.20
CA LEU A 7 -52.10 33.52 -26.75
C LEU A 7 -50.59 33.51 -26.54
N TYR A 8 -50.11 32.95 -25.42
CA TYR A 8 -48.69 32.71 -25.17
C TYR A 8 -48.10 31.70 -26.16
N ASP A 9 -48.80 30.59 -26.42
CA ASP A 9 -48.35 29.56 -27.36
C ASP A 9 -48.31 30.10 -28.80
N ILE A 10 -49.35 30.84 -29.23
CA ILE A 10 -49.37 31.50 -30.55
C ILE A 10 -48.21 32.50 -30.67
N ARG A 11 -47.93 33.29 -29.63
CA ARG A 11 -46.80 34.23 -29.61
C ARG A 11 -45.46 33.50 -29.69
N ALA A 12 -45.31 32.38 -28.99
CA ALA A 12 -44.10 31.56 -29.03
C ALA A 12 -43.87 30.95 -30.42
N GLU A 13 -44.92 30.42 -31.05
CA GLU A 13 -44.89 29.88 -32.43
C GLU A 13 -44.61 30.96 -33.48
N LEU A 14 -45.12 32.18 -33.31
CA LEU A 14 -44.82 33.30 -34.20
C LEU A 14 -43.35 33.75 -34.08
N ASN A 15 -42.76 33.67 -32.89
CA ASN A 15 -41.35 33.99 -32.67
C ASN A 15 -40.40 32.88 -33.13
N SER A 16 -40.79 31.61 -33.01
CA SER A 16 -39.99 30.45 -33.40
C SER A 16 -40.91 29.32 -33.82
N ARG A 17 -41.21 29.29 -35.12
CA ARG A 17 -42.21 28.38 -35.70
C ARG A 17 -41.76 26.92 -35.60
N TYR A 18 -42.63 26.06 -35.06
CA TYR A 18 -42.37 24.63 -34.85
C TYR A 18 -41.07 24.37 -34.09
N LYS A 19 -40.76 25.21 -33.09
CA LYS A 19 -39.57 25.02 -32.26
C LYS A 19 -39.64 23.66 -31.58
N ASP A 20 -38.59 22.86 -31.76
CA ASP A 20 -38.46 21.61 -31.03
C ASP A 20 -38.30 21.92 -29.53
N LEU A 21 -39.28 21.50 -28.73
CA LEU A 21 -39.29 21.66 -27.28
C LEU A 21 -38.55 20.52 -26.57
N ARG A 22 -38.05 19.52 -27.31
CA ARG A 22 -37.19 18.49 -26.74
C ARG A 22 -35.91 19.12 -26.20
N THR A 23 -35.39 18.52 -25.14
CA THR A 23 -34.04 18.83 -24.68
C THR A 23 -33.06 18.61 -25.82
N PRO A 24 -32.18 19.58 -26.13
CA PRO A 24 -31.19 19.41 -27.17
C PRO A 24 -30.31 18.20 -26.85
N PHE A 25 -29.82 17.52 -27.88
CA PHE A 25 -28.87 16.43 -27.69
C PHE A 25 -27.62 16.95 -26.95
N GLN A 26 -27.26 16.26 -25.88
CA GLN A 26 -26.03 16.48 -25.15
C GLN A 26 -25.18 15.21 -25.27
N SER A 27 -23.92 15.37 -25.68
CA SER A 27 -22.95 14.28 -25.60
C SER A 27 -22.65 13.97 -24.14
N ALA A 28 -22.36 12.71 -23.85
CA ALA A 28 -22.01 12.29 -22.49
C ALA A 28 -20.80 13.08 -21.98
N ASN A 29 -20.90 13.55 -20.73
CA ASN A 29 -19.80 14.21 -20.04
C ASN A 29 -18.67 13.22 -19.74
N PRO A 30 -17.42 13.66 -19.51
CA PRO A 30 -16.33 12.76 -19.15
C PRO A 30 -16.63 11.84 -17.96
N GLU A 31 -17.34 12.36 -16.95
CA GLU A 31 -17.81 11.58 -15.80
C GLU A 31 -18.85 10.51 -16.19
N GLU A 32 -19.85 10.89 -17.00
CA GLU A 32 -20.85 9.93 -17.50
C GLU A 32 -20.22 8.88 -18.42
N LEU A 33 -19.22 9.25 -19.22
CA LEU A 33 -18.43 8.32 -20.03
C LEU A 33 -17.63 7.37 -19.14
N PHE A 34 -17.02 7.90 -18.08
CA PHE A 34 -16.27 7.12 -17.11
C PHE A 34 -17.18 6.07 -16.46
N ASP A 35 -18.33 6.47 -15.93
CA ASP A 35 -19.30 5.58 -15.30
C ASP A 35 -19.87 4.58 -16.32
N THR A 36 -20.14 5.02 -17.56
CA THR A 36 -20.69 4.16 -18.61
C THR A 36 -19.71 3.05 -19.02
N LEU A 37 -18.42 3.37 -19.11
CA LEU A 37 -17.38 2.45 -19.58
C LEU A 37 -16.83 1.56 -18.47
N THR A 38 -16.63 2.11 -17.27
CA THR A 38 -16.05 1.37 -16.14
C THR A 38 -17.12 0.64 -15.32
N LYS A 39 -18.39 1.05 -15.44
CA LYS A 39 -19.52 0.58 -14.62
C LYS A 39 -19.32 0.82 -13.12
N GLU A 40 -18.43 1.74 -12.77
CA GLU A 40 -18.25 2.23 -11.41
C GLU A 40 -19.10 3.48 -11.21
N SER A 41 -19.55 3.71 -9.97
CA SER A 41 -20.22 4.95 -9.57
C SER A 41 -19.35 5.74 -8.61
N PRO A 42 -19.65 7.02 -8.34
CA PRO A 42 -18.97 7.79 -7.29
C PRO A 42 -19.06 7.15 -5.89
N GLU A 43 -20.03 6.28 -5.64
CA GLU A 43 -20.16 5.55 -4.37
C GLU A 43 -19.26 4.32 -4.33
N THR A 44 -19.11 3.63 -5.47
CA THR A 44 -18.22 2.47 -5.56
C THR A 44 -16.79 2.86 -5.82
N PHE A 45 -16.48 3.99 -6.46
CA PHE A 45 -15.12 4.36 -6.85
C PHE A 45 -14.83 5.82 -6.50
N TYR A 46 -14.43 6.03 -5.24
CA TYR A 46 -14.15 7.34 -4.68
C TYR A 46 -12.70 7.49 -4.19
N ILE A 47 -12.29 8.75 -4.03
CA ILE A 47 -11.02 9.13 -3.43
C ILE A 47 -10.96 8.64 -1.98
N GLY A 48 -10.00 7.79 -1.65
CA GLY A 48 -9.86 7.14 -0.34
C GLY A 48 -10.30 5.68 -0.32
N LYS A 49 -10.92 5.18 -1.39
CA LYS A 49 -11.26 3.76 -1.47
C LYS A 49 -9.99 2.90 -1.49
N LEU A 50 -10.00 1.84 -0.68
CA LEU A 50 -9.00 0.77 -0.72
C LEU A 50 -9.35 -0.16 -1.88
N VAL A 51 -8.42 -0.32 -2.81
CA VAL A 51 -8.56 -1.18 -3.99
C VAL A 51 -7.37 -2.12 -4.13
N THR A 52 -7.61 -3.27 -4.75
CA THR A 52 -6.56 -4.17 -5.21
C THR A 52 -6.11 -3.78 -6.61
N CYS A 53 -4.81 -3.81 -6.83
CA CYS A 53 -4.22 -3.37 -8.09
C CYS A 53 -3.02 -4.28 -8.43
N THR A 54 -2.88 -4.63 -9.70
CA THR A 54 -1.78 -5.45 -10.20
C THR A 54 -0.67 -4.56 -10.72
N VAL A 55 0.58 -4.84 -10.33
CA VAL A 55 1.75 -4.09 -10.81
C VAL A 55 2.03 -4.45 -12.27
N VAL A 56 1.95 -3.46 -13.16
CA VAL A 56 2.23 -3.64 -14.59
C VAL A 56 3.70 -3.39 -14.90
N GLY A 57 4.30 -2.42 -14.22
CA GLY A 57 5.70 -2.08 -14.45
C GLY A 57 6.15 -0.88 -13.63
N ILE A 58 7.46 -0.62 -13.67
CA ILE A 58 8.08 0.50 -12.95
C ILE A 58 8.44 1.58 -13.96
N THR A 59 8.02 2.80 -13.68
CA THR A 59 8.38 3.96 -14.50
C THR A 59 9.72 4.50 -14.02
N ARG A 60 10.66 4.62 -14.95
CA ARG A 60 11.99 5.18 -14.70
C ARG A 60 12.18 6.41 -15.59
N ARG A 61 12.83 7.45 -15.05
CA ARG A 61 13.17 8.68 -15.76
C ARG A 61 14.67 8.65 -16.07
N LYS A 62 15.00 8.72 -17.35
CA LYS A 62 16.40 8.83 -17.80
C LYS A 62 17.00 10.17 -17.33
N PRO A 63 18.25 10.17 -16.84
CA PRO A 63 18.95 11.40 -16.50
C PRO A 63 19.18 12.26 -17.76
N GLN A 64 19.11 13.58 -17.61
CA GLN A 64 19.43 14.55 -18.67
C GLN A 64 20.91 14.94 -18.61
N GLY A 65 21.48 15.44 -19.73
CA GLY A 65 22.92 15.74 -19.89
C GLY A 65 23.57 16.45 -18.70
N GLU A 66 22.99 17.56 -18.23
CA GLU A 66 23.55 18.32 -17.08
C GLU A 66 23.57 17.52 -15.76
N GLN A 67 22.65 16.57 -15.59
CA GLN A 67 22.61 15.69 -14.42
C GLN A 67 23.66 14.59 -14.49
N LEU A 68 24.09 14.19 -15.70
CA LEU A 68 25.19 13.24 -15.90
C LEU A 68 26.54 13.85 -15.49
N ASP A 69 26.76 15.11 -15.81
CA ASP A 69 28.01 15.82 -15.45
C ASP A 69 28.18 16.02 -13.94
N SER A 70 27.06 16.04 -13.20
CA SER A 70 27.03 16.16 -11.74
C SER A 70 27.00 14.81 -11.01
N ALA A 71 27.02 13.69 -11.73
CA ALA A 71 26.88 12.36 -11.15
C ALA A 71 28.21 11.89 -10.54
N ASN A 72 28.16 11.48 -9.27
CA ASN A 72 29.29 10.87 -8.58
C ASN A 72 29.00 9.38 -8.35
N PRO A 73 29.54 8.46 -9.19
CA PRO A 73 29.46 7.03 -8.94
C PRO A 73 30.08 6.68 -7.58
N VAL A 74 29.44 5.77 -6.84
CA VAL A 74 29.91 5.34 -5.53
C VAL A 74 30.47 3.93 -5.67
N ARG A 75 31.65 3.67 -5.11
CA ARG A 75 32.23 2.33 -5.02
C ARG A 75 31.78 1.68 -3.73
N ASN A 76 31.28 0.45 -3.80
CA ASN A 76 30.94 -0.32 -2.62
C ASN A 76 32.20 -0.98 -2.06
N ASP A 77 32.51 -0.71 -0.79
CA ASP A 77 33.71 -1.22 -0.12
C ASP A 77 33.71 -2.74 0.08
N GLU A 78 32.53 -3.37 0.17
CA GLU A 78 32.40 -4.82 0.42
C GLU A 78 32.57 -5.65 -0.86
N THR A 79 32.05 -5.16 -1.98
CA THR A 79 32.07 -5.89 -3.26
C THR A 79 33.19 -5.42 -4.18
N GLY A 80 33.76 -4.24 -3.92
CA GLY A 80 34.76 -3.60 -4.77
C GLY A 80 34.23 -3.11 -6.11
N LEU A 81 32.93 -3.28 -6.37
CA LEU A 81 32.22 -2.89 -7.59
C LEU A 81 31.65 -1.48 -7.46
N TRP A 82 31.57 -0.80 -8.60
CA TRP A 82 30.98 0.51 -8.75
C TRP A 82 29.47 0.42 -8.91
N GLN A 83 28.77 1.35 -8.26
CA GLN A 83 27.33 1.51 -8.34
C GLN A 83 26.96 2.76 -9.14
N CYS A 84 26.04 2.58 -10.08
CA CYS A 84 25.45 3.71 -10.80
C CYS A 84 24.48 4.48 -9.88
N PRO A 85 24.61 5.81 -9.73
CA PRO A 85 23.75 6.62 -8.86
C PRO A 85 22.30 6.74 -9.33
N PHE A 86 22.03 6.52 -10.63
CA PHE A 86 20.67 6.66 -11.19
C PHE A 86 19.88 5.35 -11.20
N CYS A 87 20.45 4.28 -11.77
CA CYS A 87 19.78 2.99 -11.89
C CYS A 87 20.07 2.01 -10.75
N LEU A 88 20.98 2.37 -9.82
CA LEU A 88 21.40 1.57 -8.66
C LEU A 88 22.04 0.22 -8.98
N LYS A 89 22.32 -0.09 -10.25
CA LYS A 89 23.07 -1.28 -10.65
C LYS A 89 24.50 -1.24 -10.10
N ASN A 90 24.95 -2.36 -9.56
CA ASN A 90 26.22 -2.54 -8.85
C ASN A 90 27.17 -3.55 -9.53
N ASP A 91 27.01 -3.77 -10.84
CA ASP A 91 27.76 -4.78 -11.60
C ASP A 91 29.04 -4.24 -12.29
N PHE A 92 29.47 -3.02 -11.99
CA PHE A 92 30.54 -2.34 -12.74
C PHE A 92 31.92 -2.54 -12.09
N PRO A 93 32.91 -3.18 -12.75
CA PRO A 93 34.25 -3.37 -12.20
C PRO A 93 35.04 -2.06 -12.12
N GLU A 94 34.93 -1.20 -13.13
CA GLU A 94 35.68 0.06 -13.24
C GLU A 94 34.78 1.28 -13.37
N LEU A 95 35.31 2.46 -12.98
CA LEU A 95 34.60 3.73 -13.11
C LEU A 95 34.25 4.05 -14.58
N SER A 96 35.16 3.73 -15.50
CA SER A 96 34.96 3.94 -16.95
C SER A 96 33.77 3.17 -17.51
N ASP A 97 33.45 2.00 -16.96
CA ASP A 97 32.28 1.22 -17.38
C ASP A 97 30.96 1.89 -16.98
N VAL A 98 30.96 2.62 -15.86
CA VAL A 98 29.80 3.42 -15.44
C VAL A 98 29.56 4.59 -16.40
N TRP A 99 30.62 5.25 -16.86
CA TRP A 99 30.54 6.32 -17.86
C TRP A 99 30.13 5.79 -19.24
N ASN A 100 30.65 4.64 -19.66
CA ASN A 100 30.20 3.97 -20.88
C ASN A 100 28.70 3.59 -20.80
N HIS A 101 28.22 3.18 -19.63
CA HIS A 101 26.80 2.89 -19.40
C HIS A 101 25.90 4.14 -19.56
N PHE A 102 26.43 5.32 -19.21
CA PHE A 102 25.78 6.61 -19.40
C PHE A 102 25.75 7.04 -20.85
N ASP A 103 26.91 7.08 -21.51
CA ASP A 103 27.06 7.55 -22.90
C ASP A 103 26.34 6.64 -23.90
N ALA A 104 26.33 5.32 -23.64
CA ALA A 104 25.58 4.37 -24.44
C ALA A 104 24.04 4.48 -24.25
N GLY A 105 23.57 5.31 -23.32
CA GLY A 105 22.14 5.43 -23.00
C GLY A 105 21.52 4.16 -22.43
N ALA A 106 22.35 3.22 -21.97
CA ALA A 106 21.94 1.94 -21.40
C ALA A 106 21.36 2.08 -19.99
N CYS A 107 21.53 3.26 -19.37
CA CYS A 107 20.97 3.57 -18.07
C CYS A 107 19.45 3.73 -18.13
N PRO A 108 18.67 2.87 -17.44
CA PRO A 108 17.22 3.02 -17.37
C PRO A 108 16.80 4.24 -16.53
N GLY A 109 17.72 4.82 -15.75
CA GLY A 109 17.50 6.01 -14.94
C GLY A 109 16.86 5.74 -13.58
N THR A 110 16.45 6.82 -12.90
CA THR A 110 15.89 6.79 -11.55
C THR A 110 14.44 6.36 -11.58
N ALA A 111 14.04 5.49 -10.66
CA ALA A 111 12.66 5.07 -10.56
C ALA A 111 11.78 6.21 -10.00
N THR A 112 10.76 6.61 -10.75
CA THR A 112 9.87 7.72 -10.36
C THR A 112 8.56 7.23 -9.76
N GLY A 113 8.12 6.02 -10.12
CA GLY A 113 6.88 5.45 -9.65
C GLY A 113 6.55 4.10 -10.26
N VAL A 114 5.44 3.53 -9.85
CA VAL A 114 4.96 2.20 -10.24
C VAL A 114 3.65 2.35 -11.00
N LYS A 115 3.56 1.73 -12.18
CA LYS A 115 2.33 1.65 -12.97
C LYS A 115 1.53 0.43 -12.53
N LEU A 116 0.24 0.64 -12.37
CA LEU A 116 -0.70 -0.35 -11.91
C LEU A 116 -1.83 -0.54 -12.91
N ARG A 117 -2.48 -1.69 -12.81
CA ARG A 117 -3.75 -2.00 -13.45
C ARG A 117 -4.75 -2.31 -12.35
N LEU A 118 -5.88 -1.63 -12.34
CA LEU A 118 -7.00 -2.00 -11.49
C LEU A 118 -7.84 -3.07 -12.20
N ASP A 119 -8.65 -3.81 -11.44
CA ASP A 119 -9.48 -4.90 -11.96
C ASP A 119 -10.58 -4.40 -12.91
N ASN A 120 -10.98 -3.14 -12.78
CA ASN A 120 -11.91 -2.45 -13.69
C ASN A 120 -11.24 -1.93 -14.98
N GLY A 121 -9.97 -2.27 -15.23
CA GLY A 121 -9.23 -1.89 -16.44
C GLY A 121 -8.58 -0.50 -16.39
N ILE A 122 -8.81 0.27 -15.33
CA ILE A 122 -8.24 1.62 -15.14
C ILE A 122 -6.73 1.53 -14.91
N SER A 123 -5.99 2.50 -15.45
CA SER A 123 -4.55 2.61 -15.21
C SER A 123 -4.28 3.35 -13.92
N GLY A 124 -3.54 2.73 -13.00
CA GLY A 124 -3.12 3.36 -11.75
C GLY A 124 -1.65 3.80 -11.79
N TYR A 125 -1.31 4.80 -10.99
CA TYR A 125 0.06 5.27 -10.80
C TYR A 125 0.36 5.53 -9.32
N ILE A 126 1.44 4.94 -8.81
CA ILE A 126 1.97 5.21 -7.46
C ILE A 126 3.28 5.96 -7.59
N HIS A 127 3.34 7.17 -7.01
CA HIS A 127 4.61 7.87 -6.83
C HIS A 127 5.53 7.11 -5.87
N ILE A 128 6.85 7.09 -6.12
CA ILE A 128 7.80 6.37 -5.25
C ILE A 128 7.75 6.81 -3.77
N LYS A 129 7.44 8.09 -3.52
CA LYS A 129 7.23 8.65 -2.17
C LYS A 129 6.02 8.05 -1.44
N ASN A 130 5.07 7.48 -2.20
CA ASN A 130 3.82 6.91 -1.71
C ASN A 130 3.81 5.37 -1.77
N LEU A 131 4.94 4.74 -2.06
CA LEU A 131 5.04 3.28 -2.09
C LEU A 131 5.19 2.67 -0.68
N SER A 132 5.84 3.38 0.24
CA SER A 132 6.06 2.93 1.62
C SER A 132 6.25 4.11 2.57
N ASP A 133 6.09 3.86 3.87
CA ASP A 133 6.43 4.81 4.92
C ASP A 133 7.94 4.96 5.09
N LYS A 134 8.70 3.92 4.73
CA LYS A 134 10.17 3.95 4.71
C LYS A 134 10.64 4.52 3.38
N HIS A 135 11.81 5.16 3.39
CA HIS A 135 12.44 5.58 2.14
C HIS A 135 12.81 4.35 1.31
N VAL A 136 12.33 4.30 0.07
CA VAL A 136 12.61 3.23 -0.89
C VAL A 136 13.32 3.86 -2.08
N SER A 137 14.60 3.52 -2.27
CA SER A 137 15.38 3.98 -3.42
C SER A 137 15.17 3.08 -4.64
N ASN A 138 15.07 1.76 -4.42
CA ASN A 138 14.74 0.81 -5.48
C ASN A 138 13.35 0.20 -5.26
N PRO A 139 12.34 0.50 -6.11
CA PRO A 139 11.01 -0.08 -5.97
C PRO A 139 10.97 -1.59 -6.24
N GLU A 140 11.95 -2.15 -6.96
CA GLU A 140 12.00 -3.59 -7.28
C GLU A 140 12.16 -4.48 -6.04
N GLU A 141 12.74 -3.97 -4.95
CA GLU A 141 12.85 -4.70 -3.68
C GLU A 141 11.49 -4.88 -2.99
N ARG A 142 10.54 -3.98 -3.28
CA ARG A 142 9.24 -3.94 -2.61
C ARG A 142 8.14 -4.56 -3.46
N VAL A 143 8.19 -4.35 -4.77
CA VAL A 143 7.15 -4.76 -5.71
C VAL A 143 7.75 -5.46 -6.92
N SER A 144 7.12 -6.57 -7.30
CA SER A 144 7.43 -7.30 -8.52
C SER A 144 6.35 -7.10 -9.57
N ILE A 145 6.72 -7.22 -10.85
CA ILE A 145 5.78 -7.11 -11.96
C ILE A 145 4.81 -8.30 -11.89
N GLY A 146 3.51 -8.04 -12.00
CA GLY A 146 2.44 -9.03 -11.85
C GLY A 146 1.96 -9.24 -10.41
N GLN A 147 2.61 -8.60 -9.42
CA GLN A 147 2.19 -8.72 -8.02
C GLN A 147 0.89 -7.95 -7.75
N LEU A 148 0.00 -8.55 -6.97
CA LEU A 148 -1.15 -7.88 -6.40
C LEU A 148 -0.73 -7.05 -5.19
N ILE A 149 -1.05 -5.76 -5.20
CA ILE A 149 -0.81 -4.85 -4.09
C ILE A 149 -2.13 -4.18 -3.69
N HIS A 150 -2.25 -3.85 -2.42
CA HIS A 150 -3.34 -3.03 -1.92
C HIS A 150 -2.93 -1.56 -2.02
N CYS A 151 -3.79 -0.76 -2.62
CA CYS A 151 -3.53 0.66 -2.81
C CYS A 151 -4.80 1.46 -2.49
N ARG A 152 -4.63 2.69 -2.00
CA ARG A 152 -5.73 3.61 -1.73
C ARG A 152 -5.72 4.72 -2.77
N ILE A 153 -6.89 5.05 -3.33
CA ILE A 153 -7.01 6.07 -4.39
C ILE A 153 -6.82 7.44 -3.76
N THR A 154 -5.89 8.25 -4.29
CA THR A 154 -5.68 9.64 -3.83
C THR A 154 -6.29 10.66 -4.77
N LYS A 155 -6.29 10.38 -6.08
CA LYS A 155 -6.84 11.27 -7.11
C LYS A 155 -7.37 10.46 -8.28
N ILE A 156 -8.49 10.90 -8.85
CA ILE A 156 -9.11 10.31 -10.03
C ILE A 156 -9.07 11.33 -11.15
N ASP A 157 -8.53 10.93 -12.31
CA ASP A 157 -8.53 11.71 -13.55
C ASP A 157 -9.48 11.00 -14.54
N VAL A 158 -10.71 11.55 -14.63
CA VAL A 158 -11.81 10.98 -15.43
C VAL A 158 -11.58 11.12 -16.93
N GLU A 159 -10.84 12.13 -17.38
CA GLU A 159 -10.57 12.34 -18.81
C GLU A 159 -9.57 11.31 -19.35
N ARG A 160 -8.57 10.97 -18.54
CA ARG A 160 -7.49 10.05 -18.94
C ARG A 160 -7.70 8.61 -18.50
N PHE A 161 -8.81 8.30 -17.82
CA PHE A 161 -9.06 6.99 -17.20
C PHE A 161 -7.86 6.53 -16.37
N SER A 162 -7.32 7.45 -15.58
CA SER A 162 -6.13 7.20 -14.76
C SER A 162 -6.34 7.63 -13.32
N VAL A 163 -5.74 6.87 -12.40
CA VAL A 163 -5.82 7.16 -10.96
C VAL A 163 -4.44 7.22 -10.34
N ASP A 164 -4.26 8.18 -9.44
CA ASP A 164 -3.11 8.21 -8.56
C ASP A 164 -3.46 7.45 -7.27
N CYS A 165 -2.53 6.63 -6.81
CA CYS A 165 -2.73 5.80 -5.64
C CYS A 165 -1.56 5.92 -4.64
N THR A 166 -1.83 5.53 -3.39
CA THR A 166 -0.85 5.36 -2.32
C THR A 166 -0.85 3.93 -1.81
N SER A 167 0.32 3.39 -1.50
CA SER A 167 0.54 2.07 -0.89
C SER A 167 1.28 2.18 0.46
N LYS A 168 1.30 3.36 1.08
CA LYS A 168 1.88 3.53 2.42
C LYS A 168 1.11 2.71 3.45
N SER A 169 1.82 2.05 4.35
CA SER A 169 1.18 1.23 5.39
C SER A 169 0.37 2.10 6.36
N SER A 170 0.78 3.35 6.59
CA SER A 170 -0.02 4.33 7.35
C SER A 170 -1.36 4.65 6.67
N ASP A 171 -1.34 4.94 5.37
CA ASP A 171 -2.52 5.25 4.57
C ASP A 171 -3.45 4.03 4.42
N LEU A 172 -2.89 2.82 4.28
CA LEU A 172 -3.67 1.57 4.21
C LEU A 172 -4.34 1.23 5.54
N ALA A 173 -3.66 1.47 6.66
CA ALA A 173 -4.19 1.20 7.99
C ALA A 173 -5.26 2.20 8.41
N ASP A 174 -5.40 3.32 7.69
CA ASP A 174 -6.41 4.34 7.94
C ASP A 174 -6.46 4.82 9.40
N LYS A 175 -5.29 5.00 10.03
CA LYS A 175 -5.19 5.28 11.47
C LYS A 175 -5.97 6.54 11.87
N ASN A 176 -6.08 7.50 10.96
CA ASN A 176 -6.77 8.77 11.18
C ASN A 176 -8.25 8.75 10.78
N HIS A 177 -8.77 7.64 10.23
CA HIS A 177 -10.14 7.52 9.72
C HIS A 177 -10.54 8.58 8.67
N GLU A 178 -9.57 9.18 7.97
CA GLU A 178 -9.77 10.32 7.06
C GLU A 178 -10.46 9.92 5.75
N TRP A 179 -10.39 8.64 5.39
CA TRP A 179 -10.81 8.16 4.07
C TRP A 179 -12.08 7.31 4.13
N ARG A 180 -12.74 7.24 5.29
CA ARG A 180 -14.00 6.53 5.42
C ARG A 180 -15.14 7.38 4.89
N PRO A 181 -16.06 6.81 4.09
CA PRO A 181 -17.26 7.51 3.71
C PRO A 181 -18.09 7.87 4.96
N PRO A 182 -18.90 8.93 4.90
CA PRO A 182 -19.79 9.29 5.99
C PRO A 182 -20.72 8.11 6.30
N LYS A 183 -20.89 7.82 7.59
CA LYS A 183 -21.84 6.81 8.05
C LYS A 183 -23.25 7.26 7.70
N ASP A 184 -24.09 6.33 7.24
CA ASP A 184 -25.47 6.65 6.90
C ASP A 184 -26.31 6.93 8.17
N PRO A 185 -27.45 7.63 8.06
CA PRO A 185 -28.29 7.94 9.22
C PRO A 185 -28.86 6.72 9.94
N TYR A 186 -28.99 5.58 9.26
CA TYR A 186 -29.48 4.32 9.83
C TYR A 186 -28.35 3.38 10.27
N TYR A 187 -27.09 3.87 10.26
CA TYR A 187 -25.94 3.09 10.71
C TYR A 187 -26.05 2.82 12.21
N ASP A 188 -26.06 1.53 12.58
CA ASP A 188 -26.09 1.10 13.97
C ASP A 188 -24.71 1.30 14.64
N GLN A 189 -24.49 2.51 15.14
CA GLN A 189 -23.28 2.88 15.86
C GLN A 189 -23.08 2.04 17.12
N GLU A 190 -24.17 1.65 17.78
CA GLU A 190 -24.10 0.87 19.02
C GLU A 190 -23.60 -0.56 18.78
N ALA A 191 -23.97 -1.18 17.66
CA ALA A 191 -23.45 -2.47 17.26
C ALA A 191 -21.94 -2.41 16.92
N GLU A 192 -21.52 -1.44 16.12
CA GLU A 192 -20.09 -1.25 15.77
C GLU A 192 -19.24 -1.02 17.04
N ASP A 193 -19.68 -0.14 17.94
CA ASP A 193 -18.98 0.15 19.19
C ASP A 193 -18.83 -1.11 20.06
N LYS A 194 -19.85 -1.97 20.10
CA LYS A 194 -19.78 -3.26 20.82
C LYS A 194 -18.75 -4.20 20.18
N ASP A 195 -18.78 -4.34 18.85
CA ASP A 195 -17.84 -5.21 18.12
C ASP A 195 -16.39 -4.72 18.28
N VAL A 196 -16.15 -3.42 18.18
CA VAL A 196 -14.83 -2.80 18.40
C VAL A 196 -14.35 -3.03 19.83
N ARG A 197 -15.23 -2.90 20.83
CA ARG A 197 -14.89 -3.21 22.23
C ARG A 197 -14.54 -4.68 22.40
N LEU A 198 -15.33 -5.60 21.84
CA LEU A 198 -15.04 -7.02 21.89
C LEU A 198 -13.70 -7.38 21.23
N GLU A 199 -13.39 -6.80 20.06
CA GLU A 199 -12.14 -7.06 19.37
C GLU A 199 -10.94 -6.49 20.14
N THR A 200 -11.07 -5.26 20.67
CA THR A 200 -10.01 -4.64 21.48
C THR A 200 -9.77 -5.39 22.79
N ASP A 201 -10.82 -5.85 23.45
CA ASP A 201 -10.70 -6.66 24.66
C ASP A 201 -10.16 -8.05 24.36
N ALA A 202 -10.54 -8.68 23.24
CA ALA A 202 -9.93 -9.92 22.78
C ALA A 202 -8.42 -9.75 22.48
N LYS A 203 -8.01 -8.63 21.86
CA LYS A 203 -6.60 -8.28 21.65
C LYS A 203 -5.87 -8.09 22.98
N LYS A 204 -6.47 -7.39 23.95
CA LYS A 204 -5.92 -7.24 25.30
C LYS A 204 -5.82 -8.57 26.04
N ILE A 205 -6.81 -9.45 25.91
CA ILE A 205 -6.80 -10.80 26.52
C ILE A 205 -5.67 -11.64 25.91
N LYS A 206 -5.50 -11.62 24.58
CA LYS A 206 -4.36 -12.28 23.91
C LYS A 206 -3.02 -11.71 24.38
N GLN A 207 -2.91 -10.39 24.56
CA GLN A 207 -1.72 -9.77 25.14
C GLN A 207 -1.51 -10.12 26.62
N ARG A 208 -2.58 -10.27 27.41
CA ARG A 208 -2.51 -10.64 28.84
C ARG A 208 -2.27 -12.13 29.07
N GLN A 209 -2.65 -12.99 28.13
CA GLN A 209 -2.26 -14.41 28.14
C GLN A 209 -0.75 -14.60 27.97
N THR A 210 -0.02 -13.53 27.66
CA THR A 210 1.43 -13.49 27.81
C THR A 210 1.78 -13.51 29.29
N TYR A 211 2.05 -14.72 29.77
CA TYR A 211 3.14 -14.97 30.70
C TYR A 211 2.90 -14.55 32.17
N ILE A 212 2.56 -15.52 33.01
CA ILE A 212 2.55 -15.34 34.48
C ILE A 212 3.99 -15.48 34.98
N LYS A 213 4.62 -14.35 35.33
CA LYS A 213 5.90 -14.32 36.05
C LYS A 213 5.76 -15.07 37.37
N ARG A 214 6.63 -16.05 37.61
CA ARG A 214 6.71 -16.75 38.91
C ARG A 214 7.98 -16.35 39.63
N VAL A 215 7.91 -16.24 40.96
CA VAL A 215 9.09 -16.05 41.79
C VAL A 215 9.50 -17.44 42.27
N ILE A 216 10.32 -18.12 41.46
CA ILE A 216 10.92 -19.41 41.82
C ILE A 216 12.43 -19.17 41.96
N VAL A 217 12.97 -19.47 43.14
CA VAL A 217 14.40 -19.31 43.41
C VAL A 217 15.11 -20.57 42.91
N HIS A 218 15.53 -20.56 41.64
CA HIS A 218 16.32 -21.64 41.05
C HIS A 218 17.25 -21.08 39.97
N PRO A 219 18.55 -21.44 39.93
CA PRO A 219 19.52 -20.88 38.98
C PRO A 219 19.14 -21.07 37.50
N ALA A 220 18.54 -22.20 37.15
CA ALA A 220 18.10 -22.50 35.78
C ALA A 220 16.66 -22.03 35.48
N PHE A 221 15.95 -21.42 36.44
CA PHE A 221 14.58 -20.96 36.23
C PHE A 221 14.55 -19.56 35.64
N HIS A 222 13.96 -19.44 34.45
CA HIS A 222 13.86 -18.20 33.72
C HIS A 222 12.41 -17.90 33.38
N ASN A 223 12.05 -16.64 33.60
CA ASN A 223 10.72 -16.20 33.33
C ASN A 223 10.53 -15.84 31.83
N ILE A 224 10.64 -16.82 30.94
CA ILE A 224 10.68 -16.62 29.47
C ILE A 224 9.70 -17.52 28.69
N SER A 225 9.32 -17.09 27.49
CA SER A 225 8.47 -17.86 26.55
C SER A 225 9.25 -18.97 25.82
N TYR A 226 8.54 -19.85 25.09
CA TYR A 226 9.19 -20.91 24.28
C TYR A 226 10.14 -20.34 23.23
N ALA A 227 9.70 -19.31 22.48
CA ALA A 227 10.50 -18.69 21.42
C ALA A 227 11.73 -17.94 21.97
N GLU A 228 11.64 -17.37 23.16
CA GLU A 228 12.79 -16.75 23.84
C GLU A 228 13.73 -17.82 24.39
N ALA A 229 13.20 -18.92 24.94
CA ALA A 229 14.01 -20.04 25.41
C ALA A 229 14.83 -20.65 24.27
N GLU A 230 14.26 -20.83 23.08
CA GLU A 230 14.96 -21.32 21.90
C GLU A 230 16.15 -20.41 21.51
N LYS A 231 15.96 -19.09 21.58
CA LYS A 231 17.03 -18.10 21.32
C LYS A 231 18.12 -18.12 22.38
N CYS A 232 17.75 -18.27 23.65
CA CYS A 232 18.72 -18.39 24.74
C CYS A 232 19.52 -19.70 24.62
N MET A 233 18.85 -20.81 24.29
CA MET A 233 19.45 -22.13 24.11
C MET A 233 20.41 -22.20 22.93
N ALA A 234 20.21 -21.38 21.90
CA ALA A 234 21.14 -21.31 20.77
C ALA A 234 22.58 -21.02 21.24
N ASN A 235 22.73 -20.16 22.25
CA ASN A 235 24.04 -19.73 22.78
C ASN A 235 24.55 -20.59 23.96
N MET A 236 23.78 -21.57 24.44
CA MET A 236 24.14 -22.44 25.57
C MET A 236 24.89 -23.69 25.12
N ASP A 237 25.57 -24.37 26.04
CA ASP A 237 26.30 -25.60 25.76
C ASP A 237 25.34 -26.81 25.69
N GLN A 238 25.78 -27.87 25.02
CA GLN A 238 24.99 -29.11 24.94
C GLN A 238 24.85 -29.73 26.34
N GLY A 239 23.61 -30.03 26.74
CA GLY A 239 23.28 -30.50 28.10
C GLY A 239 22.77 -29.42 29.05
N ASP A 240 22.86 -28.14 28.69
CA ASP A 240 22.26 -27.06 29.47
C ASP A 240 20.72 -27.12 29.42
N LEU A 241 20.09 -26.70 30.53
CA LEU A 241 18.65 -26.71 30.69
C LEU A 241 18.12 -25.34 31.12
N ILE A 242 16.92 -25.01 30.65
CA ILE A 242 16.14 -23.86 31.09
C ILE A 242 14.79 -24.35 31.57
N ILE A 243 14.43 -23.98 32.80
CA ILE A 243 13.12 -24.20 33.37
C ILE A 243 12.30 -22.92 33.17
N ARG A 244 11.13 -23.03 32.58
CA ARG A 244 10.21 -21.91 32.36
C ARG A 244 8.76 -22.29 32.68
N PRO A 245 7.88 -21.32 32.96
CA PRO A 245 6.45 -21.60 33.07
C PRO A 245 5.90 -22.22 31.78
N SER A 246 5.00 -23.20 31.94
CA SER A 246 4.37 -23.86 30.80
C SER A 246 3.22 -23.03 30.23
N SER A 247 3.03 -23.10 28.91
CA SER A 247 1.84 -22.58 28.24
C SER A 247 0.60 -23.46 28.46
N LYS A 248 0.76 -24.70 28.94
CA LYS A 248 -0.34 -25.64 29.18
C LYS A 248 -1.17 -25.34 30.42
N GLY A 249 -0.68 -24.49 31.32
CA GLY A 249 -1.44 -24.08 32.51
C GLY A 249 -0.58 -23.54 33.64
N VAL A 250 -1.26 -22.95 34.63
CA VAL A 250 -0.65 -22.29 35.79
C VAL A 250 0.05 -23.24 36.76
N ASP A 251 -0.24 -24.54 36.69
CA ASP A 251 0.35 -25.55 37.58
C ASP A 251 1.48 -26.35 36.92
N HIS A 252 1.83 -26.02 35.67
CA HIS A 252 2.83 -26.75 34.90
C HIS A 252 4.09 -25.92 34.69
N LEU A 253 5.24 -26.59 34.74
CA LEU A 253 6.53 -26.07 34.29
C LEU A 253 6.97 -26.83 33.04
N THR A 254 7.77 -26.19 32.20
CA THR A 254 8.38 -26.83 31.03
C THR A 254 9.88 -26.68 31.13
N ILE A 255 10.56 -27.83 31.02
CA ILE A 255 12.01 -27.91 30.98
C ILE A 255 12.39 -28.05 29.52
N THR A 256 13.16 -27.10 29.01
CA THR A 256 13.77 -27.17 27.68
C THR A 256 15.25 -27.51 27.94
N TRP A 257 15.84 -28.44 27.19
CA TRP A 257 17.24 -28.82 27.39
C TRP A 257 17.90 -29.07 26.05
N LYS A 258 19.14 -28.61 25.87
CA LYS A 258 19.82 -28.68 24.57
C LYS A 258 20.36 -30.08 24.34
N VAL A 259 19.72 -30.82 23.43
CA VAL A 259 20.14 -32.18 23.05
C VAL A 259 21.27 -32.15 22.04
N ALA A 260 21.16 -31.31 21.01
CA ALA A 260 22.15 -31.12 19.94
C ALA A 260 21.95 -29.76 19.25
N ASP A 261 22.76 -29.45 18.23
CA ASP A 261 22.58 -28.21 17.46
C ASP A 261 21.18 -28.18 16.81
N LYS A 262 20.39 -27.14 17.12
CA LYS A 262 18.99 -26.96 16.72
C LYS A 262 18.01 -28.05 17.21
N ILE A 263 18.37 -28.81 18.25
CA ILE A 263 17.49 -29.82 18.87
C ILE A 263 17.40 -29.54 20.38
N TYR A 264 16.19 -29.20 20.85
CA TYR A 264 15.89 -28.74 22.22
C TYR A 264 14.69 -29.45 22.85
#